data_AF-A0A3A4ZGU3-F1
#
_entry.id   AF-A0A3A4ZGU3-F1
#
_cell.length_a   1.000
_cell.length_b   1.000
_cell.length_c   1.000
_cell.angle_alpha   90.00
_cell.angle_beta   90.00
_cell.angle_gamma   90.00
#
_symmetry.space_group_name_H-M   'P 1'
#
loop_
_entity.id
_entity.type
_entity.pdbx_description
1 polymer ?
#
loop_
_entity_poly.entity_id
_entity_poly.type
_entity_poly.pdbx_seq_one_letter_code
_entity_poly.pdbx_strand_id
1 'polypeptide(L)'
;MLILVVFAFIAGIVTVLSPCILPILPIVLSGSLVSGKKRPYGIVTGFVLSFTFFTLFLSTIVRATGINADSLRLVSVIIVAMFGASLLVPKFQELSEKLFARLSNFAPKVNQDAGYLSGVLLGIGIGLVWTPCVGPILAAVITLAATSEVSSSAVAITLAYSVGTAIPMMAIVIGGRRLLTRVPWLFTHSVKIQKVFGIIMILTAIAINFNIDRKFQTYILQAFPQYGTGLTRFETNEAVKRELEAIKGNKNKQSSNGLAPDFQAGGEWLNSEPLSVESLRGKVVIVDFWTYTCINCIRTLPYLNDWYEKYHDNGLEIVGVHTPEFEFEKNIDNLKKAVADFELKYPIVQDNDYKTWRAYGNQYWPAKYIIDSKGTVRFTHFGEGAYDETEKIIQDLLREAGSSIEEAVDNYKYSLHAVTPETYIGWARGSAFATKDQLVKNKNSNYTLRNSLSLSTFSLGGNWSVMEEYAQAESRDSVLELRYSAMDVFLVLESPGDTGKVRVFLDNQEIQTIEVAENRLYEIVKGKDNAVRLLRLEFLTPGVKVYAFTFG
;
A
#
# COMPACT_ATOMS: atom_id res chain seq x y z
N MET A 1 8.35 10.41 -16.04
CA MET A 1 8.04 11.77 -15.53
C MET A 1 6.95 12.46 -16.32
N LEU A 2 7.12 12.65 -17.63
CA LEU A 2 6.14 13.36 -18.45
C LEU A 2 4.77 12.65 -18.43
N ILE A 3 4.76 11.31 -18.40
CA ILE A 3 3.53 10.51 -18.34
C ILE A 3 2.80 10.72 -17.01
N LEU A 4 3.52 10.73 -15.88
CA LEU A 4 2.92 10.98 -14.56
C LEU A 4 2.39 12.41 -14.39
N VAL A 5 3.09 13.39 -14.97
CA VAL A 5 2.63 14.78 -15.01
C VAL A 5 1.33 14.90 -15.81
N VAL A 6 1.26 14.25 -16.98
CA VAL A 6 0.04 14.18 -17.80
C VAL A 6 -1.09 13.46 -17.06
N PHE A 7 -0.78 12.36 -16.37
CA PHE A 7 -1.75 11.63 -15.57
C PHE A 7 -2.33 12.49 -14.43
N ALA A 8 -1.46 13.14 -13.66
CA ALA A 8 -1.86 14.04 -12.58
C ALA A 8 -2.72 15.20 -13.09
N PHE A 9 -2.37 15.75 -14.26
CA PHE A 9 -3.17 16.76 -14.94
C PHE A 9 -4.57 16.27 -15.31
N ILE A 10 -4.69 15.07 -15.92
CA ILE A 10 -5.99 14.48 -16.28
C ILE A 10 -6.81 14.16 -15.02
N ALA A 11 -6.18 13.60 -13.99
CA ALA A 11 -6.83 13.32 -12.71
C ALA A 11 -7.41 14.61 -12.10
N GLY A 12 -6.67 15.72 -12.17
CA GLY A 12 -7.15 17.02 -11.73
C GLY A 12 -8.41 17.49 -12.47
N ILE A 13 -8.49 17.27 -13.79
CA ILE A 13 -9.68 17.61 -14.58
C ILE A 13 -10.91 16.82 -14.09
N VAL A 14 -10.73 15.52 -13.83
CA VAL A 14 -11.81 14.63 -13.39
C VAL A 14 -12.29 14.96 -11.97
N THR A 15 -11.40 15.45 -11.10
CA THR A 15 -11.73 15.80 -9.71
C THR A 15 -12.85 16.83 -9.60
N VAL A 16 -13.10 17.67 -10.61
CA VAL A 16 -14.22 18.63 -10.62
C VAL A 16 -15.60 17.98 -10.46
N LEU A 17 -15.73 16.69 -10.79
CA LEU A 17 -16.94 15.91 -10.57
C LEU A 17 -17.13 15.46 -9.11
N SER A 18 -16.17 15.76 -8.22
CA SER A 18 -16.23 15.36 -6.82
C SER A 18 -17.41 16.02 -6.10
N PRO A 19 -18.18 15.25 -5.31
CA PRO A 19 -19.36 15.75 -4.59
C PRO A 19 -19.06 16.91 -3.64
N CYS A 20 -17.79 17.13 -3.27
CA CYS A 20 -17.37 18.23 -2.41
C CYS A 20 -17.24 19.58 -3.13
N ILE A 21 -17.19 19.62 -4.46
CA ILE A 21 -17.02 20.87 -5.26
C ILE A 21 -18.37 21.44 -5.68
N LEU A 22 -19.34 20.57 -5.98
CA LEU A 22 -20.70 20.94 -6.37
C LEU A 22 -21.39 21.92 -5.39
N PRO A 23 -21.23 21.82 -4.06
CA PRO A 23 -21.81 22.75 -3.08
C PRO A 23 -21.25 24.18 -3.16
N ILE A 24 -20.00 24.33 -3.61
CA ILE A 24 -19.27 25.61 -3.62
C ILE A 24 -19.55 26.38 -4.92
N LEU A 25 -19.93 25.66 -5.98
CA LEU A 25 -20.27 26.20 -7.30
C LEU A 25 -21.23 27.40 -7.20
N PRO A 26 -22.36 27.35 -6.46
CA PRO A 26 -23.30 28.48 -6.39
C PRO A 26 -22.72 29.73 -5.73
N ILE A 27 -21.81 29.58 -4.76
CA ILE A 27 -21.16 30.69 -4.04
C ILE A 27 -20.13 31.38 -4.96
N VAL A 28 -19.35 30.59 -5.69
CA VAL A 28 -18.38 31.11 -6.67
C VAL A 28 -19.12 31.81 -7.81
N LEU A 29 -20.24 31.25 -8.25
CA LEU A 29 -21.08 31.80 -9.30
C LEU A 29 -21.80 33.09 -8.88
N SER A 30 -22.33 33.18 -7.65
CA SER A 30 -22.93 34.42 -7.13
C SER A 30 -21.88 35.54 -6.99
N GLY A 31 -20.67 35.21 -6.52
CA GLY A 31 -19.54 36.15 -6.47
C GLY A 31 -19.02 36.60 -7.84
N SER A 32 -19.16 35.76 -8.88
CA SER A 32 -18.70 36.06 -10.25
C SER A 32 -19.54 37.11 -10.99
N LEU A 33 -20.79 37.34 -10.56
CA LEU A 33 -21.69 38.31 -11.18
C LEU A 33 -21.39 39.76 -10.75
N VAL A 34 -20.70 39.95 -9.63
CA VAL A 34 -20.51 41.25 -8.97
C VAL A 34 -19.20 41.96 -9.38
N SER A 35 -18.25 41.35 -10.11
CA SER A 35 -16.94 42.00 -10.36
C SER A 35 -16.17 41.62 -11.63
N GLY A 36 -15.23 42.51 -12.01
CA GLY A 36 -14.57 42.67 -13.30
C GLY A 36 -13.80 41.48 -13.91
N LYS A 37 -13.44 41.64 -15.20
CA LYS A 37 -12.89 40.59 -16.11
C LYS A 37 -11.66 39.83 -15.59
N LYS A 38 -10.90 40.39 -14.64
CA LYS A 38 -9.65 39.81 -14.10
C LYS A 38 -9.84 38.92 -12.86
N ARG A 39 -11.05 38.88 -12.27
CA ARG A 39 -11.33 38.12 -11.03
C ARG A 39 -11.21 36.60 -11.15
N PRO A 40 -11.69 35.94 -12.23
CA PRO A 40 -11.55 34.49 -12.38
C PRO A 40 -10.09 34.03 -12.40
N TYR A 41 -9.21 34.80 -13.04
CA TYR A 41 -7.78 34.54 -13.06
C TYR A 41 -7.16 34.61 -11.66
N GLY A 42 -7.60 35.56 -10.83
CA GLY A 42 -7.17 35.65 -9.43
C GLY A 42 -7.60 34.45 -8.59
N ILE A 43 -8.82 33.94 -8.78
CA ILE A 43 -9.31 32.76 -8.06
C ILE A 43 -8.46 31.54 -8.39
N VAL A 44 -8.15 31.34 -9.67
CA VAL A 44 -7.32 30.23 -10.14
C VAL A 44 -5.90 30.31 -9.58
N THR A 45 -5.25 31.48 -9.66
CA THR A 45 -3.87 31.63 -9.16
C THR A 45 -3.80 31.46 -7.65
N GLY A 46 -4.76 32.02 -6.91
CA GLY A 46 -4.85 31.84 -5.46
C GLY A 46 -5.06 30.39 -5.04
N PHE A 47 -5.92 29.67 -5.77
CA PHE A 47 -6.18 28.26 -5.53
C PHE A 47 -4.94 27.38 -5.80
N VAL A 48 -4.28 27.53 -6.95
CA VAL A 48 -3.10 26.73 -7.31
C VAL A 48 -1.96 26.93 -6.31
N LEU A 49 -1.72 28.19 -5.91
CA LEU A 49 -0.66 28.53 -4.97
C LEU A 49 -0.96 27.99 -3.56
N SER A 50 -2.18 28.20 -3.04
CA SER A 50 -2.53 27.73 -1.69
C SER A 50 -2.57 26.21 -1.60
N PHE A 51 -3.14 25.54 -2.60
CA PHE A 51 -3.24 24.09 -2.63
C PHE A 51 -1.87 23.43 -2.70
N THR A 52 -0.97 23.94 -3.57
CA THR A 52 0.40 23.43 -3.68
C THR A 52 1.17 23.66 -2.37
N PHE A 53 1.11 24.88 -1.82
CA PHE A 53 1.80 25.20 -0.58
C PHE A 53 1.30 24.35 0.59
N PHE A 54 -0.01 24.25 0.79
CA PHE A 54 -0.60 23.53 1.92
C PHE A 54 -0.38 22.02 1.80
N THR A 55 -0.47 21.45 0.59
CA THR A 55 -0.19 20.01 0.38
C THR A 55 1.25 19.68 0.75
N LEU A 56 2.22 20.49 0.32
CA LEU A 56 3.63 20.28 0.65
C LEU A 56 3.93 20.52 2.13
N PHE A 57 3.32 21.54 2.72
CA PHE A 57 3.47 21.88 4.13
C PHE A 57 2.87 20.80 5.05
N LEU A 58 1.66 20.33 4.75
CA LEU A 58 1.00 19.25 5.47
C LEU A 58 1.82 17.96 5.39
N SER A 59 2.33 17.61 4.21
CA SER A 59 3.21 16.44 4.02
C SER A 59 4.46 16.52 4.91
N THR A 60 5.04 17.70 5.06
CA THR A 60 6.21 17.93 5.92
C THR A 60 5.86 17.78 7.41
N ILE A 61 4.72 18.31 7.84
CA ILE A 61 4.25 18.19 9.24
C ILE A 61 3.96 16.74 9.60
N VAL A 62 3.23 16.01 8.75
CA VAL A 62 2.88 14.60 9.00
C VAL A 62 4.14 13.75 9.18
N ARG A 63 5.15 13.99 8.33
CA ARG A 63 6.45 13.31 8.44
C ARG A 63 7.21 13.66 9.71
N ALA A 64 7.17 14.92 10.17
CA ALA A 64 7.85 15.35 11.38
C ALA A 64 7.19 14.84 12.68
N THR A 65 5.87 14.61 12.64
CA THR A 65 5.06 14.33 13.85
C THR A 65 4.63 12.87 13.99
N GLY A 66 4.78 12.04 12.95
CA GLY A 66 4.46 10.61 13.01
C GLY A 66 2.98 10.31 13.27
N ILE A 67 2.08 11.25 12.94
CA ILE A 67 0.66 11.16 13.26
C ILE A 67 0.02 9.99 12.49
N ASN A 68 -0.69 9.12 13.21
CA ASN A 68 -1.42 8.00 12.63
C ASN A 68 -2.50 8.49 11.62
N ALA A 69 -2.67 7.74 10.53
CA ALA A 69 -3.60 8.06 9.43
C ALA A 69 -5.06 8.22 9.90
N ASP A 70 -5.46 7.49 10.94
CA ASP A 70 -6.80 7.57 11.53
C ASP A 70 -7.06 8.93 12.20
N SER A 71 -6.04 9.53 12.83
CA SER A 71 -6.15 10.85 13.46
C SER A 71 -6.37 11.95 12.41
N LEU A 72 -5.66 11.88 11.27
CA LEU A 72 -5.84 12.81 10.16
C LEU A 72 -7.24 12.68 9.51
N ARG A 73 -7.77 11.46 9.45
CA ARG A 73 -9.13 11.19 8.98
C ARG A 73 -10.17 11.82 9.91
N LEU A 74 -10.01 11.69 11.23
CA LEU A 74 -10.91 12.30 12.21
C LEU A 74 -10.93 13.83 12.10
N VAL A 75 -9.76 14.47 11.97
CA VAL A 75 -9.65 15.93 11.77
C VAL A 75 -10.39 16.36 10.50
N SER A 76 -10.24 15.61 9.40
CA SER A 76 -10.92 15.88 8.13
C SER A 76 -12.46 15.77 8.27
N VAL A 77 -12.95 14.75 8.97
CA VAL A 77 -14.39 14.58 9.26
C VAL A 77 -14.95 15.77 10.04
N ILE A 78 -14.25 16.23 11.09
CA ILE A 78 -14.68 17.36 11.92
C ILE A 78 -14.77 18.65 11.08
N ILE A 79 -13.77 18.93 10.24
CA ILE A 79 -13.75 20.12 9.39
C ILE A 79 -14.90 20.10 8.38
N VAL A 80 -15.12 18.97 7.70
CA VAL A 80 -16.20 18.82 6.70
C VAL A 80 -17.58 18.93 7.35
N ALA A 81 -17.77 18.30 8.51
CA ALA A 81 -19.02 18.37 9.27
C ALA A 81 -19.31 19.81 9.73
N MET A 82 -18.30 20.53 10.21
CA MET A 82 -18.42 21.95 10.62
C MET A 82 -18.82 22.84 9.44
N PHE A 83 -18.20 22.64 8.27
CA PHE A 83 -18.52 23.40 7.06
C PHE A 83 -19.94 23.08 6.54
N GLY A 84 -20.32 21.80 6.53
CA GLY A 84 -21.69 21.38 6.19
C GLY A 84 -22.74 21.98 7.12
N ALA A 85 -22.46 22.02 8.42
CA ALA A 85 -23.33 22.64 9.42
C ALA A 85 -23.44 24.17 9.22
N SER A 86 -22.35 24.84 8.83
CA SER A 86 -22.35 26.27 8.52
C SER A 86 -23.27 26.62 7.34
N LEU A 87 -23.41 25.73 6.35
CA LEU A 87 -24.32 25.93 5.20
C LEU A 87 -25.81 25.73 5.55
N LEU A 88 -26.12 25.06 6.66
CA LEU A 88 -27.49 24.77 7.11
C LEU A 88 -28.07 25.87 7.99
N VAL A 89 -27.23 26.60 8.73
CA VAL A 89 -27.65 27.60 9.72
C VAL A 89 -27.30 29.02 9.24
N PRO A 90 -28.26 29.79 8.70
CA PRO A 90 -28.01 31.16 8.20
C PRO A 90 -27.49 32.12 9.27
N LYS A 91 -27.83 31.92 10.56
CA LYS A 91 -27.28 32.70 11.67
C LYS A 91 -25.77 32.48 11.87
N PHE A 92 -25.23 31.34 11.42
CA PHE A 92 -23.82 31.04 11.51
C PHE A 92 -23.01 31.72 10.40
N GLN A 93 -23.63 32.01 9.24
CA GLN A 93 -23.03 32.84 8.19
C GLN A 93 -22.77 34.27 8.72
N GLU A 94 -23.73 34.90 9.40
CA GLU A 94 -23.52 36.23 10.00
C GLU A 94 -22.45 36.24 11.09
N LEU A 95 -22.36 35.18 11.91
CA LEU A 95 -21.32 35.04 12.94
C LEU A 95 -19.93 34.83 12.31
N SER A 96 -19.86 34.01 11.26
CA SER A 96 -18.63 33.74 10.51
C SER A 96 -18.17 34.97 9.75
N GLU A 97 -19.09 35.74 9.15
CA GLU A 97 -18.79 37.03 8.54
C GLU A 97 -18.30 38.05 9.57
N LYS A 98 -18.85 38.08 10.79
CA LYS A 98 -18.33 38.93 11.88
C LYS A 98 -16.94 38.50 12.37
N LEU A 99 -16.69 37.19 12.45
CA LEU A 99 -15.39 36.64 12.84
C LEU A 99 -14.33 36.88 11.76
N PHE A 100 -14.67 36.61 10.49
CA PHE A 100 -13.84 36.91 9.33
C PHE A 100 -13.65 38.41 9.13
N ALA A 101 -14.64 39.25 9.43
CA ALA A 101 -14.47 40.70 9.38
C ALA A 101 -13.47 41.18 10.45
N ARG A 102 -13.53 40.62 11.67
CA ARG A 102 -12.52 40.87 12.71
C ARG A 102 -11.14 40.35 12.34
N LEU A 103 -11.04 39.20 11.68
CA LEU A 103 -9.78 38.64 11.18
C LEU A 103 -9.25 39.42 9.96
N SER A 104 -10.15 39.92 9.11
CA SER A 104 -9.84 40.75 7.95
C SER A 104 -9.49 42.20 8.31
N ASN A 105 -9.82 42.65 9.52
CA ASN A 105 -9.27 43.90 10.06
C ASN A 105 -7.75 43.81 10.29
N PHE A 106 -7.19 42.60 10.31
CA PHE A 106 -5.74 42.36 10.28
C PHE A 106 -5.19 42.23 8.84
N ALA A 107 -6.05 42.22 7.83
CA ALA A 107 -5.67 42.21 6.42
C ALA A 107 -5.76 43.63 5.84
N PRO A 108 -4.82 44.04 4.96
CA PRO A 108 -4.81 45.38 4.40
C PRO A 108 -6.12 45.67 3.64
N LYS A 109 -6.67 46.87 3.78
CA LYS A 109 -7.86 47.35 3.03
C LYS A 109 -7.57 47.26 1.52
N VAL A 110 -8.05 46.21 0.87
CA VAL A 110 -7.94 46.02 -0.57
C VAL A 110 -9.05 46.83 -1.26
N ASN A 111 -8.67 47.85 -2.02
CA ASN A 111 -9.59 48.66 -2.82
C ASN A 111 -10.45 47.78 -3.74
N GLN A 112 -11.75 48.09 -3.82
CA GLN A 112 -12.76 47.38 -4.61
C GLN A 112 -12.49 47.34 -6.13
N ASP A 113 -11.49 48.08 -6.62
CA ASP A 113 -11.03 48.03 -8.01
C ASP A 113 -10.06 46.87 -8.33
N ALA A 114 -9.55 46.16 -7.33
CA ALA A 114 -8.64 45.04 -7.54
C ALA A 114 -9.40 43.72 -7.70
N GLY A 115 -10.16 43.59 -8.80
CA GLY A 115 -10.88 42.37 -9.14
C GLY A 115 -10.01 41.10 -9.08
N TYR A 116 -8.71 41.20 -9.39
CA TYR A 116 -7.75 40.09 -9.28
C TYR A 116 -7.44 39.69 -7.82
N LEU A 117 -7.13 40.66 -6.95
CA LEU A 117 -6.66 40.37 -5.59
C LEU A 117 -7.77 39.81 -4.69
N SER A 118 -9.00 40.31 -4.86
CA SER A 118 -10.20 39.73 -4.24
C SER A 118 -10.49 38.31 -4.73
N GLY A 119 -10.12 37.99 -5.97
CA GLY A 119 -10.14 36.63 -6.51
C GLY A 119 -9.13 35.73 -5.82
N VAL A 120 -7.88 36.19 -5.65
CA VAL A 120 -6.80 35.43 -5.00
C VAL A 120 -7.17 35.02 -3.57
N LEU A 121 -7.71 35.95 -2.78
CA LEU A 121 -8.14 35.67 -1.40
C LEU A 121 -9.23 34.58 -1.33
N LEU A 122 -10.21 34.64 -2.24
CA LEU A 122 -11.23 33.60 -2.35
C LEU A 122 -10.63 32.26 -2.79
N GLY A 123 -9.68 32.28 -3.74
CA GLY A 123 -8.95 31.09 -4.19
C GLY A 123 -8.17 30.40 -3.06
N ILE A 124 -7.53 31.18 -2.19
CA ILE A 124 -6.79 30.66 -1.03
C ILE A 124 -7.72 29.89 -0.09
N GLY A 125 -8.87 30.49 0.26
CA GLY A 125 -9.86 29.85 1.14
C GLY A 125 -10.42 28.55 0.54
N ILE A 126 -10.70 28.55 -0.77
CA ILE A 126 -11.17 27.36 -1.47
C ILE A 126 -10.11 26.26 -1.46
N GLY A 127 -8.83 26.58 -1.67
CA GLY A 127 -7.75 25.59 -1.67
C GLY A 127 -7.56 24.86 -0.33
N LEU A 128 -7.70 25.58 0.79
CA LEU A 128 -7.64 24.98 2.12
C LEU A 128 -8.78 24.00 2.38
N VAL A 129 -10.01 24.38 2.03
CA VAL A 129 -11.21 23.53 2.20
C VAL A 129 -11.18 22.32 1.27
N TRP A 130 -10.52 22.44 0.12
CA TRP A 130 -10.46 21.37 -0.87
C TRP A 130 -9.53 20.22 -0.46
N THR A 131 -8.47 20.50 0.31
CA THR A 131 -7.46 19.50 0.74
C THR A 131 -8.04 18.24 1.40
N PRO A 132 -8.94 18.32 2.42
CA PRO A 132 -9.49 17.14 3.08
C PRO A 132 -10.50 16.33 2.24
N CYS A 133 -10.98 16.90 1.13
CA CYS A 133 -12.00 16.29 0.28
C CYS A 133 -11.45 15.58 -0.96
N VAL A 134 -10.13 15.60 -1.15
CA VAL A 134 -9.54 14.94 -2.31
C VAL A 134 -9.39 13.45 -2.00
N GLY A 135 -10.04 12.62 -2.83
CA GLY A 135 -10.20 11.19 -2.59
C GLY A 135 -8.91 10.35 -2.65
N PRO A 136 -9.05 9.02 -2.76
CA PRO A 136 -7.93 8.06 -2.75
C PRO A 136 -6.84 8.33 -3.78
N ILE A 137 -7.20 8.98 -4.90
CA ILE A 137 -6.27 9.35 -5.97
C ILE A 137 -5.21 10.34 -5.46
N LEU A 138 -5.61 11.36 -4.69
CA LEU A 138 -4.64 12.28 -4.10
C LEU A 138 -3.99 11.67 -2.87
N ALA A 139 -4.64 10.74 -2.17
CA ALA A 139 -3.96 9.96 -1.12
C ALA A 139 -2.78 9.18 -1.72
N ALA A 140 -2.93 8.55 -2.88
CA ALA A 140 -1.82 7.89 -3.57
C ALA A 140 -0.71 8.88 -3.97
N VAL A 141 -1.07 10.07 -4.49
CA VAL A 141 -0.10 11.13 -4.83
C VAL A 141 0.55 11.75 -3.59
N ILE A 142 -0.19 11.93 -2.50
CA ILE A 142 0.33 12.41 -1.21
C ILE A 142 1.22 11.35 -0.59
N THR A 143 0.85 10.07 -0.60
CA THR A 143 1.72 8.98 -0.12
C THR A 143 3.01 8.94 -0.93
N LEU A 144 2.93 9.16 -2.25
CA LEU A 144 4.10 9.30 -3.12
C LEU A 144 4.92 10.57 -2.82
N ALA A 145 4.27 11.68 -2.47
CA ALA A 145 4.91 12.94 -2.09
C ALA A 145 5.47 12.95 -0.66
N ALA A 146 4.88 12.18 0.25
CA ALA A 146 5.25 12.07 1.67
C ALA A 146 6.43 11.11 1.87
N THR A 147 6.55 10.12 1.00
CA THR A 147 7.73 9.24 0.90
C THR A 147 8.90 9.91 0.16
N SER A 148 8.62 10.94 -0.65
CA SER A 148 9.64 11.78 -1.27
C SER A 148 10.09 12.89 -0.31
N GLU A 149 11.40 13.16 -0.19
CA GLU A 149 11.80 14.53 0.17
C GLU A 149 11.23 15.49 -0.85
N VAL A 150 10.93 16.74 -0.44
CA VAL A 150 10.33 17.80 -1.26
C VAL A 150 11.17 18.00 -2.53
N SER A 151 10.87 17.19 -3.53
CA SER A 151 11.66 17.00 -4.73
C SER A 151 10.95 17.74 -5.85
N SER A 152 11.73 18.27 -6.80
CA SER A 152 11.22 18.93 -8.01
C SER A 152 10.12 18.13 -8.70
N SER A 153 10.17 16.80 -8.64
CA SER A 153 9.14 15.91 -9.19
C SER A 153 7.81 15.96 -8.43
N ALA A 154 7.82 15.97 -7.09
CA ALA A 154 6.60 16.05 -6.29
C ALA A 154 5.92 17.42 -6.44
N VAL A 155 6.73 18.48 -6.53
CA VAL A 155 6.27 19.83 -6.86
C VAL A 155 5.67 19.86 -8.26
N ALA A 156 6.33 19.28 -9.26
CA ALA A 156 5.84 19.25 -10.64
C ALA A 156 4.52 18.47 -10.78
N ILE A 157 4.38 17.32 -10.11
CA ILE A 157 3.15 16.51 -10.12
C ILE A 157 2.00 17.26 -9.43
N THR A 158 2.27 17.86 -8.26
CA THR A 158 1.26 18.64 -7.51
C THR A 158 0.82 19.87 -8.30
N LEU A 159 1.77 20.55 -8.95
CA LEU A 159 1.48 21.70 -9.81
C LEU A 159 0.67 21.30 -11.04
N ALA A 160 1.04 20.20 -11.71
CA ALA A 160 0.30 19.68 -12.84
C ALA A 160 -1.13 19.29 -12.48
N TYR A 161 -1.32 18.62 -11.34
CA TYR A 161 -2.64 18.32 -10.79
C TYR A 161 -3.46 19.59 -10.53
N SER A 162 -2.85 20.59 -9.88
CA SER A 162 -3.48 21.87 -9.56
C SER A 162 -3.86 22.68 -10.80
N VAL A 163 -3.04 22.62 -11.85
CA VAL A 163 -3.34 23.23 -13.15
C VAL A 163 -4.46 22.46 -13.86
N GLY A 164 -4.46 21.13 -13.75
CA GLY A 164 -5.53 20.27 -14.27
C GLY A 164 -6.90 20.58 -13.66
N THR A 165 -6.99 20.76 -12.34
CA THR A 165 -8.23 21.15 -11.66
C THR A 165 -8.64 22.60 -11.96
N ALA A 166 -7.67 23.49 -12.16
CA ALA A 166 -7.91 24.90 -12.46
C ALA A 166 -8.61 25.14 -13.80
N ILE A 167 -8.35 24.33 -14.83
CA ILE A 167 -8.88 24.53 -16.18
C ILE A 167 -10.42 24.38 -16.23
N PRO A 168 -11.03 23.28 -15.76
CA PRO A 168 -12.49 23.17 -15.74
C PRO A 168 -13.13 24.19 -14.78
N MET A 169 -12.46 24.52 -13.66
CA MET A 169 -12.94 25.54 -12.75
C MET A 169 -13.00 26.92 -13.43
N MET A 170 -11.99 27.28 -14.21
CA MET A 170 -11.99 28.49 -15.03
C MET A 170 -13.11 28.47 -16.07
N ALA A 171 -13.33 27.33 -16.74
CA ALA A 171 -14.42 27.15 -17.68
C ALA A 171 -15.80 27.32 -17.02
N ILE A 172 -15.99 26.80 -15.81
CA ILE A 172 -17.23 26.94 -15.02
C ILE A 172 -17.45 28.39 -14.61
N VAL A 173 -16.43 29.10 -14.13
CA VAL A 173 -16.58 30.50 -13.70
C VAL A 173 -16.95 31.40 -14.89
N ILE A 174 -16.33 31.20 -16.06
CA ILE A 174 -16.63 31.97 -17.27
C ILE A 174 -17.98 31.57 -17.88
N GLY A 175 -18.25 30.27 -17.99
CA GLY A 175 -19.47 29.71 -18.58
C GLY A 175 -20.69 29.90 -17.70
N GLY A 176 -20.52 29.86 -16.39
CA GLY A 176 -21.56 30.06 -15.40
C GLY A 176 -22.24 31.42 -15.54
N ARG A 177 -21.51 32.48 -15.86
CA ARG A 177 -22.11 33.81 -16.12
C ARG A 177 -23.11 33.79 -17.29
N ARG A 178 -22.87 32.98 -18.32
CA ARG A 178 -23.78 32.78 -19.46
C ARG A 178 -24.92 31.81 -19.15
N LEU A 179 -24.67 30.79 -18.34
CA LEU A 179 -25.68 29.80 -17.94
C LEU A 179 -26.70 30.42 -16.96
N LEU A 180 -26.21 31.20 -15.99
CA LEU A 180 -27.03 31.88 -14.98
C LEU A 180 -27.95 32.95 -15.59
N THR A 181 -27.52 33.59 -16.68
CA THR A 181 -28.35 34.56 -17.40
C THR A 181 -29.40 33.88 -18.30
N ARG A 182 -29.18 32.63 -18.73
CA ARG A 182 -30.15 31.85 -19.51
C ARG A 182 -31.16 31.06 -18.67
N VAL A 183 -30.84 30.73 -17.41
CA VAL A 183 -31.70 29.88 -16.55
C VAL A 183 -31.98 30.59 -15.21
N PRO A 184 -32.97 31.50 -15.15
CA PRO A 184 -33.28 32.31 -13.95
C PRO A 184 -33.72 31.49 -12.72
N TRP A 185 -34.29 30.30 -12.94
CA TRP A 185 -34.76 29.42 -11.87
C TRP A 185 -33.62 28.97 -10.93
N LEU A 186 -32.39 28.79 -11.46
CA LEU A 186 -31.22 28.40 -10.68
C LEU A 186 -30.88 29.43 -9.58
N PHE A 187 -31.16 30.71 -9.82
CA PHE A 187 -30.90 31.81 -8.89
C PHE A 187 -31.94 31.88 -7.77
N THR A 188 -33.22 31.74 -8.11
CA THR A 188 -34.34 31.81 -7.15
C THR A 188 -34.31 30.70 -6.11
N HIS A 189 -33.71 29.56 -6.42
CA HIS A 189 -33.63 28.39 -5.53
C HIS A 189 -32.22 28.16 -4.94
N SER A 190 -31.29 29.10 -5.13
CA SER A 190 -29.88 29.00 -4.68
C SER A 190 -29.75 28.63 -3.19
N VAL A 191 -30.57 29.20 -2.31
CA VAL A 191 -30.59 28.91 -0.86
C VAL A 191 -31.06 27.47 -0.58
N LYS A 192 -32.08 26.97 -1.30
CA LYS A 192 -32.54 25.57 -1.14
C LYS A 192 -31.49 24.59 -1.65
N ILE A 193 -30.86 24.91 -2.78
CA ILE A 193 -29.77 24.12 -3.38
C ILE A 193 -28.60 24.04 -2.40
N GLN A 194 -28.17 25.16 -1.80
CA GLN A 194 -27.11 25.18 -0.78
C GLN A 194 -27.45 24.33 0.45
N LYS A 195 -28.70 24.38 0.94
CA LYS A 195 -29.13 23.55 2.08
C LYS A 195 -29.11 22.06 1.73
N VAL A 196 -29.57 21.67 0.54
CA VAL A 196 -29.54 20.27 0.08
C VAL A 196 -28.09 19.76 0.02
N PHE A 197 -27.18 20.55 -0.54
CA PHE A 197 -25.76 20.20 -0.59
C PHE A 197 -25.08 20.19 0.79
N GLY A 198 -25.46 21.09 1.70
CA GLY A 198 -25.01 21.07 3.09
C GLY A 198 -25.43 19.80 3.84
N ILE A 199 -26.67 19.34 3.63
CA ILE A 199 -27.15 18.06 4.16
C ILE A 199 -26.34 16.89 3.58
N ILE A 200 -26.10 16.87 2.27
CA ILE A 200 -25.30 15.83 1.61
C ILE A 200 -23.86 15.79 2.17
N MET A 201 -23.25 16.95 2.43
CA MET A 201 -21.92 17.04 3.04
C MET A 201 -21.89 16.45 4.45
N ILE A 202 -22.87 16.75 5.29
CA ILE A 202 -22.97 16.18 6.65
C ILE A 202 -23.18 14.66 6.59
N LEU A 203 -24.09 14.20 5.72
CA LEU A 203 -24.32 12.77 5.51
C LEU A 203 -23.05 12.06 5.04
N THR A 204 -22.26 12.71 4.18
CA THR A 204 -20.96 12.19 3.72
C THR A 204 -19.94 12.14 4.86
N ALA A 205 -19.85 13.17 5.70
CA ALA A 205 -18.97 13.17 6.87
C ALA A 205 -19.32 12.05 7.87
N ILE A 206 -20.62 11.85 8.11
CA ILE A 206 -21.13 10.72 8.92
C ILE A 206 -20.77 9.39 8.26
N ALA A 207 -20.98 9.26 6.95
CA ALA A 207 -20.63 8.05 6.20
C ALA A 207 -19.14 7.72 6.29
N ILE A 208 -18.25 8.73 6.21
CA ILE A 208 -16.80 8.57 6.39
C ILE A 208 -16.46 8.11 7.81
N ASN A 209 -17.12 8.67 8.83
CA ASN A 209 -16.91 8.28 10.23
C ASN A 209 -17.27 6.81 10.49
N PHE A 210 -18.31 6.29 9.84
CA PHE A 210 -18.71 4.88 9.91
C PHE A 210 -18.03 3.98 8.86
N ASN A 211 -17.05 4.49 8.11
CA ASN A 211 -16.36 3.79 7.02
C ASN A 211 -17.29 3.28 5.90
N ILE A 212 -18.47 3.88 5.75
CA ILE A 212 -19.47 3.54 4.73
C ILE A 212 -18.97 3.97 3.35
N ASP A 213 -18.19 5.05 3.26
CA ASP A 213 -17.47 5.47 2.05
C ASP A 213 -16.62 4.34 1.47
N ARG A 214 -15.84 3.66 2.32
CA ARG A 214 -15.00 2.53 1.92
C ARG A 214 -15.84 1.33 1.47
N LYS A 215 -16.93 1.03 2.18
CA LYS A 215 -17.87 -0.05 1.79
C LYS A 215 -18.55 0.24 0.46
N PHE A 216 -18.99 1.47 0.24
CA PHE A 216 -19.65 1.90 -1.00
C PHE A 216 -18.68 1.94 -2.19
N GLN A 217 -17.45 2.41 -1.98
CA GLN A 217 -16.41 2.37 -3.01
C GLN A 217 -16.06 0.93 -3.40
N THR A 218 -15.97 0.03 -2.41
CA THR A 218 -15.76 -1.40 -2.65
C THR A 218 -16.96 -2.02 -3.39
N TYR A 219 -18.18 -1.66 -3.03
CA TYR A 219 -19.41 -2.10 -3.71
C TYR A 219 -19.51 -1.61 -5.16
N ILE A 220 -19.18 -0.34 -5.45
CA ILE A 220 -19.15 0.18 -6.83
C ILE A 220 -18.09 -0.53 -7.67
N LEU A 221 -16.89 -0.77 -7.12
CA LEU A 221 -15.83 -1.50 -7.81
C LEU A 221 -16.23 -2.96 -8.10
N GLN A 222 -17.10 -3.55 -7.27
CA GLN A 222 -17.67 -4.89 -7.47
C GLN A 222 -18.85 -4.92 -8.45
N ALA A 223 -19.75 -3.92 -8.39
CA ALA A 223 -20.94 -3.82 -9.25
C ALA A 223 -20.61 -3.33 -10.67
N PHE A 224 -19.57 -2.51 -10.81
CA PHE A 224 -19.04 -2.03 -12.08
C PHE A 224 -17.51 -2.26 -12.10
N PRO A 225 -17.04 -3.49 -12.40
CA PRO A 225 -15.62 -3.83 -12.46
C PRO A 225 -14.82 -2.93 -13.42
N GLN A 226 -15.51 -2.27 -14.37
CA GLN A 226 -14.93 -1.39 -15.38
C GLN A 226 -15.00 0.12 -15.05
N TYR A 227 -15.63 0.53 -13.95
CA TYR A 227 -15.74 1.97 -13.60
C TYR A 227 -14.37 2.63 -13.34
N GLY A 228 -13.34 1.83 -13.03
CA GLY A 228 -11.93 2.25 -12.89
C GLY A 228 -10.97 1.72 -13.98
N THR A 229 -11.43 0.90 -14.94
CA THR A 229 -10.56 0.25 -15.95
C THR A 229 -9.99 1.19 -16.99
N GLY A 230 -10.54 2.41 -17.09
CA GLY A 230 -9.92 3.48 -17.87
C GLY A 230 -8.54 3.83 -17.31
N LEU A 231 -8.45 4.23 -16.04
CA LEU A 231 -7.18 4.66 -15.43
C LEU A 231 -6.27 3.49 -15.01
N THR A 232 -6.83 2.36 -14.55
CA THR A 232 -6.02 1.19 -14.15
C THR A 232 -5.39 0.45 -15.32
N ARG A 233 -5.99 0.43 -16.53
CA ARG A 233 -5.31 -0.10 -17.74
C ARG A 233 -4.05 0.70 -18.11
N PHE A 234 -4.04 2.00 -17.83
CA PHE A 234 -2.87 2.85 -18.06
C PHE A 234 -1.85 2.72 -16.91
N GLU A 235 -2.30 2.47 -15.68
CA GLU A 235 -1.43 2.19 -14.52
C GLU A 235 -0.74 0.82 -14.63
N THR A 236 -1.38 -0.17 -15.27
CA THR A 236 -0.80 -1.48 -15.60
C THR A 236 0.04 -1.48 -16.88
N ASN A 237 0.14 -0.35 -17.60
CA ASN A 237 0.99 -0.24 -18.78
C ASN A 237 2.45 -0.38 -18.35
N GLU A 238 3.20 -1.28 -18.98
CA GLU A 238 4.61 -1.52 -18.65
C GLU A 238 5.45 -0.24 -18.64
N ALA A 239 5.15 0.74 -19.50
CA ALA A 239 5.87 2.02 -19.51
C ALA A 239 5.61 2.85 -18.24
N VAL A 240 4.38 2.82 -17.72
CA VAL A 240 3.98 3.54 -16.49
C VAL A 240 4.49 2.80 -15.27
N LYS A 241 4.41 1.47 -15.25
CA LYS A 241 5.06 0.64 -14.22
C LYS A 241 6.56 0.83 -14.19
N ARG A 242 7.26 0.82 -15.34
CA ARG A 242 8.70 1.09 -15.42
C ARG A 242 9.06 2.50 -14.97
N GLU A 243 8.26 3.52 -15.28
CA GLU A 243 8.52 4.86 -14.74
C GLU A 243 8.21 4.95 -13.24
N LEU A 244 7.15 4.31 -12.75
CA LEU A 244 6.81 4.24 -11.33
C LEU A 244 7.88 3.47 -10.55
N GLU A 245 8.41 2.39 -11.11
CA GLU A 245 9.52 1.62 -10.55
C GLU A 245 10.87 2.31 -10.73
N ALA A 246 11.09 3.07 -11.80
CA ALA A 246 12.26 3.94 -11.89
C ALA A 246 12.19 5.08 -10.87
N ILE A 247 10.98 5.54 -10.50
CA ILE A 247 10.80 6.59 -9.47
C ILE A 247 10.87 6.01 -8.07
N LYS A 248 10.31 4.82 -7.85
CA LYS A 248 10.44 4.07 -6.58
C LYS A 248 11.87 3.57 -6.39
N GLY A 249 12.49 3.02 -7.42
CA GLY A 249 13.87 2.51 -7.45
C GLY A 249 14.92 3.61 -7.35
N ASN A 250 14.64 4.83 -7.83
CA ASN A 250 15.52 5.98 -7.67
C ASN A 250 15.24 6.78 -6.38
N LYS A 251 14.29 6.33 -5.53
CA LYS A 251 13.95 6.96 -4.25
C LYS A 251 13.60 5.98 -3.13
N ASN A 252 14.04 4.73 -3.21
CA ASN A 252 14.41 4.05 -1.97
C ASN A 252 15.54 4.90 -1.41
N LYS A 253 15.28 5.54 -0.27
CA LYS A 253 16.30 6.19 0.52
C LYS A 253 17.27 5.11 1.03
N GLN A 254 18.13 4.63 0.14
CA GLN A 254 19.53 4.67 0.47
C GLN A 254 19.83 6.08 0.94
N SER A 255 20.66 6.20 1.97
CA SER A 255 21.17 7.48 2.47
C SER A 255 21.44 8.43 1.30
N SER A 256 21.33 9.74 1.47
CA SER A 256 21.52 10.76 0.41
C SER A 256 22.81 10.62 -0.42
N ASN A 257 23.71 9.71 -0.05
CA ASN A 257 24.94 9.33 -0.73
C ASN A 257 24.95 7.88 -1.30
N GLY A 258 23.85 7.15 -1.29
CA GLY A 258 23.77 5.72 -1.64
C GLY A 258 24.13 4.75 -0.49
N LEU A 259 24.45 5.24 0.72
CA LEU A 259 24.89 4.37 1.80
C LEU A 259 23.77 3.45 2.30
N ALA A 260 24.14 2.21 2.61
CA ALA A 260 23.24 1.23 3.19
C ALA A 260 22.84 1.66 4.62
N PRO A 261 21.54 1.61 4.99
CA PRO A 261 21.11 1.81 6.36
C PRO A 261 21.71 0.75 7.29
N ASP A 262 22.05 1.13 8.52
CA ASP A 262 22.57 0.16 9.48
C ASP A 262 21.49 -0.83 9.97
N PHE A 263 21.92 -1.95 10.52
CA PHE A 263 21.02 -2.96 11.08
C PHE A 263 20.46 -2.48 12.42
N GLN A 264 19.17 -2.14 12.45
CA GLN A 264 18.50 -1.61 13.65
C GLN A 264 17.87 -2.74 14.47
N ALA A 265 18.68 -3.76 14.74
CA ALA A 265 18.23 -4.99 15.37
C ALA A 265 17.63 -4.73 16.76
N GLY A 266 16.38 -5.15 16.96
CA GLY A 266 15.78 -5.29 18.29
C GLY A 266 15.85 -6.71 18.85
N GLY A 267 16.30 -7.69 18.06
CA GLY A 267 16.34 -9.12 18.39
C GLY A 267 17.74 -9.74 18.41
N GLU A 268 17.79 -11.07 18.55
CA GLU A 268 19.04 -11.85 18.63
C GLU A 268 19.76 -11.93 17.27
N TRP A 269 21.09 -12.04 17.33
CA TRP A 269 21.94 -12.43 16.19
C TRP A 269 22.28 -13.91 16.30
N LEU A 270 22.25 -14.60 15.16
CA LEU A 270 22.63 -15.99 14.99
C LEU A 270 23.84 -16.07 14.06
N ASN A 271 24.69 -17.07 14.27
CA ASN A 271 25.93 -17.32 13.52
C ASN A 271 26.99 -16.21 13.61
N SER A 272 26.74 -15.10 14.31
CA SER A 272 27.73 -14.06 14.57
C SER A 272 27.39 -13.23 15.80
N GLU A 273 28.38 -12.46 16.28
CA GLU A 273 28.12 -11.27 17.10
C GLU A 273 27.41 -10.19 16.26
N PRO A 274 26.76 -9.19 16.90
CA PRO A 274 26.09 -8.11 16.19
C PRO A 274 27.01 -7.37 15.21
N LEU A 275 26.59 -7.29 13.94
CA LEU A 275 27.31 -6.59 12.89
C LEU A 275 26.68 -5.21 12.62
N SER A 276 27.49 -4.30 12.10
CA SER A 276 27.04 -3.03 11.52
C SER A 276 27.52 -2.89 10.08
N VAL A 277 26.82 -2.09 9.28
CA VAL A 277 27.27 -1.77 7.91
C VAL A 277 28.68 -1.17 7.90
N GLU A 278 29.03 -0.39 8.92
CA GLU A 278 30.37 0.18 9.06
C GLU A 278 31.44 -0.89 9.31
N SER A 279 31.14 -1.88 10.17
CA SER A 279 32.06 -2.98 10.46
C SER A 279 32.32 -3.90 9.26
N LEU A 280 31.42 -3.89 8.27
CA LEU A 280 31.49 -4.70 7.06
C LEU A 280 32.18 -3.98 5.88
N ARG A 281 32.65 -2.74 6.06
CA ARG A 281 33.43 -2.07 5.02
C ARG A 281 34.66 -2.88 4.62
N GLY A 282 34.99 -2.83 3.34
CA GLY A 282 36.00 -3.68 2.72
C GLY A 282 35.44 -4.97 2.12
N LYS A 283 34.24 -5.41 2.54
CA LYS A 283 33.53 -6.57 1.98
C LYS A 283 32.40 -6.15 1.05
N VAL A 284 32.05 -7.00 0.09
CA VAL A 284 30.76 -6.92 -0.60
C VAL A 284 29.73 -7.59 0.30
N VAL A 285 28.59 -6.94 0.54
CA VAL A 285 27.58 -7.44 1.49
C VAL A 285 26.25 -7.66 0.79
N ILE A 286 25.63 -8.82 0.99
CA ILE A 286 24.24 -9.08 0.63
C ILE A 286 23.39 -8.94 1.90
N VAL A 287 22.44 -8.02 1.88
CA VAL A 287 21.37 -7.99 2.89
C VAL A 287 20.16 -8.70 2.31
N ASP A 288 19.84 -9.87 2.87
CA ASP A 288 18.74 -10.73 2.41
C ASP A 288 17.59 -10.70 3.42
N PHE A 289 16.46 -10.11 3.03
CA PHE A 289 15.24 -10.15 3.82
C PHE A 289 14.48 -11.43 3.55
N TRP A 290 14.25 -12.21 4.60
CA TRP A 290 13.62 -13.52 4.51
C TRP A 290 12.76 -13.84 5.74
N THR A 291 11.94 -14.86 5.60
CA THR A 291 11.27 -15.52 6.73
C THR A 291 11.19 -17.03 6.47
N TYR A 292 11.22 -17.85 7.51
CA TYR A 292 11.40 -19.30 7.36
C TYR A 292 10.15 -20.07 6.90
N THR A 293 8.95 -19.47 6.90
CA THR A 293 7.76 -20.11 6.33
C THR A 293 7.41 -19.65 4.92
N CYS A 294 8.17 -18.70 4.35
CA CYS A 294 7.95 -18.22 2.99
C CYS A 294 8.61 -19.16 1.97
N ILE A 295 7.81 -19.81 1.11
CA ILE A 295 8.34 -20.74 0.10
C ILE A 295 9.28 -20.06 -0.89
N ASN A 296 8.99 -18.81 -1.26
CA ASN A 296 9.82 -18.03 -2.17
C ASN A 296 11.21 -17.75 -1.56
N CYS A 297 11.26 -17.53 -0.24
CA CYS A 297 12.52 -17.44 0.50
C CYS A 297 13.22 -18.79 0.50
N ILE A 298 12.54 -19.88 0.89
CA ILE A 298 13.13 -21.23 0.98
C ILE A 298 13.76 -21.66 -0.35
N ARG A 299 13.09 -21.43 -1.49
CA ARG A 299 13.64 -21.73 -2.83
C ARG A 299 14.83 -20.86 -3.21
N THR A 300 15.00 -19.72 -2.56
CA THR A 300 16.12 -18.80 -2.76
C THR A 300 17.34 -19.17 -1.90
N LEU A 301 17.16 -19.82 -0.75
CA LEU A 301 18.24 -20.17 0.18
C LEU A 301 19.37 -21.00 -0.46
N PRO A 302 19.12 -22.00 -1.34
CA PRO A 302 20.18 -22.75 -2.00
C PRO A 302 21.16 -21.87 -2.79
N TYR A 303 20.66 -20.84 -3.47
CA TYR A 303 21.52 -19.90 -4.21
C TYR A 303 22.36 -19.04 -3.27
N LEU A 304 21.80 -18.61 -2.13
CA LEU A 304 22.55 -17.85 -1.13
C LEU A 304 23.64 -18.70 -0.47
N ASN A 305 23.34 -19.96 -0.13
CA ASN A 305 24.32 -20.89 0.42
C ASN A 305 25.47 -21.14 -0.59
N ASP A 306 25.13 -21.39 -1.87
CA ASP A 306 26.12 -21.57 -2.93
C ASP A 306 27.01 -20.34 -3.13
N TRP A 307 26.42 -19.13 -3.18
CA TRP A 307 27.21 -17.89 -3.27
C TRP A 307 28.06 -17.64 -2.03
N TYR A 308 27.57 -17.97 -0.83
CA TYR A 308 28.36 -17.86 0.38
C TYR A 308 29.57 -18.79 0.34
N GLU A 309 29.37 -20.06 -0.05
CA GLU A 309 30.45 -21.03 -0.17
C GLU A 309 31.49 -20.64 -1.23
N LYS A 310 31.05 -20.12 -2.39
CA LYS A 310 31.94 -19.67 -3.46
C LYS A 310 32.75 -18.43 -3.10
N TYR A 311 32.09 -17.41 -2.53
CA TYR A 311 32.64 -16.05 -2.52
C TYR A 311 32.99 -15.51 -1.13
N HIS A 312 32.64 -16.20 -0.04
CA HIS A 312 32.90 -15.69 1.31
C HIS A 312 34.38 -15.40 1.55
N ASP A 313 35.25 -16.34 1.18
CA ASP A 313 36.70 -16.20 1.31
C ASP A 313 37.29 -15.13 0.37
N ASN A 314 36.55 -14.73 -0.66
CA ASN A 314 36.91 -13.65 -1.58
C ASN A 314 36.37 -12.29 -1.16
N GLY A 315 35.78 -12.17 0.03
CA GLY A 315 35.30 -10.90 0.58
C GLY A 315 33.79 -10.66 0.44
N LEU A 316 33.00 -11.70 0.18
CA LEU A 316 31.54 -11.64 0.31
C LEU A 316 31.12 -11.86 1.77
N GLU A 317 30.15 -11.08 2.24
CA GLU A 317 29.39 -11.38 3.43
C GLU A 317 27.90 -11.40 3.10
N ILE A 318 27.15 -12.28 3.76
CA ILE A 318 25.68 -12.28 3.67
C ILE A 318 25.14 -12.02 5.07
N VAL A 319 24.20 -11.07 5.19
CA VAL A 319 23.45 -10.83 6.41
C VAL A 319 21.99 -11.13 6.13
N GLY A 320 21.50 -12.25 6.65
CA GLY A 320 20.09 -12.64 6.57
C GLY A 320 19.27 -11.85 7.59
N VAL A 321 18.49 -10.89 7.14
CA VAL A 321 17.54 -10.16 7.98
C VAL A 321 16.24 -10.95 8.05
N HIS A 322 16.06 -11.69 9.15
CA HIS A 322 14.83 -12.42 9.41
C HIS A 322 13.75 -11.46 9.92
N THR A 323 12.87 -11.02 9.02
CA THR A 323 11.69 -10.21 9.37
C THR A 323 10.46 -11.11 9.36
N PRO A 324 9.83 -11.37 10.51
CA PRO A 324 8.76 -12.36 10.64
C PRO A 324 7.46 -11.88 9.95
N GLU A 325 6.85 -12.74 9.15
CA GLU A 325 5.53 -12.57 8.54
C GLU A 325 4.37 -12.94 9.48
N PHE A 326 4.60 -13.87 10.41
CA PHE A 326 3.63 -14.32 11.41
C PHE A 326 4.17 -14.23 12.83
N GLU A 327 3.28 -14.13 13.83
CA GLU A 327 3.71 -13.94 15.23
C GLU A 327 4.60 -15.08 15.76
N PHE A 328 4.32 -16.34 15.37
CA PHE A 328 5.13 -17.48 15.82
C PHE A 328 6.56 -17.48 15.24
N GLU A 329 6.82 -16.69 14.19
CA GLU A 329 8.15 -16.53 13.60
C GLU A 329 9.05 -15.60 14.41
N LYS A 330 8.49 -14.84 15.37
CA LYS A 330 9.27 -14.07 16.34
C LYS A 330 9.95 -14.93 17.40
N ASN A 331 9.52 -16.18 17.56
CA ASN A 331 10.13 -17.10 18.52
C ASN A 331 11.53 -17.52 18.04
N ILE A 332 12.54 -17.25 18.88
CA ILE A 332 13.94 -17.50 18.56
C ILE A 332 14.27 -18.99 18.40
N ASP A 333 13.60 -19.89 19.13
CA ASP A 333 13.88 -21.33 19.04
C ASP A 333 13.40 -21.88 17.68
N ASN A 334 12.26 -21.39 17.18
CA ASN A 334 11.79 -21.72 15.84
C ASN A 334 12.77 -21.22 14.77
N LEU A 335 13.28 -20.00 14.93
CA LEU A 335 14.27 -19.44 14.01
C LEU A 335 15.58 -20.23 14.05
N LYS A 336 16.13 -20.54 15.24
CA LYS A 336 17.34 -21.35 15.40
C LYS A 336 17.21 -22.71 14.73
N LYS A 337 16.05 -23.34 14.87
CA LYS A 337 15.75 -24.60 14.20
C LYS A 337 15.73 -24.45 12.69
N ALA A 338 15.02 -23.46 12.16
CA ALA A 338 14.97 -23.21 10.72
C ALA A 338 16.36 -22.93 10.13
N VAL A 339 17.19 -22.14 10.83
CA VAL A 339 18.59 -21.88 10.45
C VAL A 339 19.40 -23.17 10.36
N ALA A 340 19.21 -24.10 11.30
CA ALA A 340 19.85 -25.41 11.27
C ALA A 340 19.29 -26.31 10.13
N ASP A 341 17.96 -26.38 9.98
CA ASP A 341 17.28 -27.21 8.97
C ASP A 341 17.65 -26.80 7.54
N PHE A 342 17.86 -25.51 7.30
CA PHE A 342 18.29 -24.96 5.99
C PHE A 342 19.82 -24.82 5.86
N GLU A 343 20.58 -25.27 6.86
CA GLU A 343 22.04 -25.24 6.89
C GLU A 343 22.63 -23.84 6.61
N LEU A 344 21.98 -22.78 7.12
CA LEU A 344 22.42 -21.40 6.87
C LEU A 344 23.65 -21.09 7.74
N LYS A 345 24.77 -20.80 7.07
CA LYS A 345 26.08 -20.57 7.73
C LYS A 345 26.38 -19.09 7.98
N TYR A 346 25.77 -18.20 7.21
CA TYR A 346 26.02 -16.77 7.26
C TYR A 346 25.33 -16.09 8.46
N PRO A 347 25.80 -14.89 8.88
CA PRO A 347 25.16 -14.06 9.91
C PRO A 347 23.66 -13.83 9.68
N ILE A 348 22.86 -14.00 10.72
CA ILE A 348 21.41 -13.77 10.66
C ILE A 348 20.98 -12.87 11.81
N VAL A 349 20.18 -11.86 11.52
CA VAL A 349 19.65 -10.92 12.50
C VAL A 349 18.13 -10.96 12.54
N GLN A 350 17.58 -11.03 13.75
CA GLN A 350 16.15 -11.02 13.95
C GLN A 350 15.57 -9.59 13.98
N ASP A 351 14.64 -9.29 13.08
CA ASP A 351 13.99 -7.98 12.93
C ASP A 351 12.50 -8.02 13.33
N ASN A 352 12.21 -8.48 14.55
CA ASN A 352 10.84 -8.65 15.06
C ASN A 352 9.99 -7.37 15.08
N ASP A 353 10.65 -6.20 15.17
CA ASP A 353 10.01 -4.89 15.20
C ASP A 353 9.93 -4.23 13.80
N TYR A 354 10.41 -4.90 12.74
CA TYR A 354 10.50 -4.38 11.38
C TYR A 354 11.31 -3.07 11.27
N LYS A 355 12.29 -2.85 12.16
CA LYS A 355 13.07 -1.60 12.18
C LYS A 355 14.05 -1.59 11.01
N THR A 356 14.78 -2.69 10.81
CA THR A 356 15.68 -2.84 9.66
C THR A 356 14.90 -2.85 8.36
N TRP A 357 13.78 -3.59 8.31
CA TRP A 357 12.83 -3.61 7.19
C TRP A 357 12.39 -2.20 6.77
N ARG A 358 11.94 -1.38 7.73
CA ARG A 358 11.53 0.01 7.45
C ARG A 358 12.70 0.90 7.09
N ALA A 359 13.87 0.70 7.68
CA ALA A 359 15.07 1.48 7.37
C ALA A 359 15.52 1.28 5.92
N TYR A 360 15.41 0.05 5.40
CA TYR A 360 15.68 -0.30 4.01
C TYR A 360 14.52 0.01 3.05
N GLY A 361 13.37 0.47 3.57
CA GLY A 361 12.17 0.72 2.78
C GLY A 361 11.61 -0.54 2.10
N ASN A 362 11.87 -1.73 2.65
CA ASN A 362 11.48 -2.99 2.04
C ASN A 362 9.95 -3.19 2.08
N GLN A 363 9.44 -3.99 1.14
CA GLN A 363 8.01 -4.34 1.03
C GLN A 363 7.78 -5.82 0.66
N TYR A 364 8.82 -6.63 0.48
CA TYR A 364 8.71 -7.97 -0.10
C TYR A 364 9.58 -9.00 0.61
N TRP A 365 9.14 -10.26 0.55
CA TRP A 365 9.92 -11.45 0.85
C TRP A 365 9.99 -12.35 -0.40
N PRO A 366 11.18 -12.86 -0.79
CA PRO A 366 12.49 -12.38 -0.38
C PRO A 366 12.81 -10.99 -0.98
N ALA A 367 13.80 -10.31 -0.43
CA ALA A 367 14.37 -9.10 -1.02
C ALA A 367 15.87 -9.03 -0.75
N LYS A 368 16.66 -8.61 -1.76
CA LYS A 368 18.11 -8.53 -1.69
C LYS A 368 18.59 -7.12 -1.93
N TYR A 369 19.56 -6.68 -1.14
CA TYR A 369 20.29 -5.44 -1.34
C TYR A 369 21.78 -5.77 -1.36
N ILE A 370 22.46 -5.48 -2.46
CA ILE A 370 23.89 -5.73 -2.62
C ILE A 370 24.65 -4.43 -2.37
N ILE A 371 25.57 -4.47 -1.42
CA ILE A 371 26.36 -3.35 -0.92
C ILE A 371 27.82 -3.55 -1.33
N ASP A 372 28.44 -2.52 -1.88
CA ASP A 372 29.87 -2.57 -2.20
C ASP A 372 30.78 -2.41 -0.97
N SER A 373 32.09 -2.58 -1.18
CA SER A 373 33.13 -2.45 -0.15
C SER A 373 33.19 -1.08 0.53
N LYS A 374 32.50 -0.07 0.01
CA LYS A 374 32.42 1.28 0.60
C LYS A 374 31.16 1.48 1.44
N GLY A 375 30.30 0.48 1.55
CA GLY A 375 29.02 0.57 2.27
C GLY A 375 27.90 1.20 1.46
N THR A 376 28.02 1.27 0.12
CA THR A 376 27.00 1.83 -0.77
C THR A 376 26.20 0.71 -1.39
N VAL A 377 24.86 0.74 -1.33
CA VAL A 377 24.07 -0.25 -2.08
C VAL A 377 24.11 0.03 -3.59
N ARG A 378 24.41 -1.00 -4.36
CA ARG A 378 24.66 -0.94 -5.80
C ARG A 378 23.59 -1.65 -6.61
N PHE A 379 22.86 -2.55 -5.98
CA PHE A 379 21.80 -3.31 -6.61
C PHE A 379 20.74 -3.73 -5.59
N THR A 380 19.49 -3.81 -6.05
CA THR A 380 18.38 -4.35 -5.25
C THR A 380 17.50 -5.24 -6.11
N HIS A 381 17.09 -6.37 -5.56
CA HIS A 381 16.15 -7.29 -6.20
C HIS A 381 14.99 -7.60 -5.25
N PHE A 382 13.75 -7.55 -5.76
CA PHE A 382 12.56 -7.84 -4.99
C PHE A 382 11.85 -9.07 -5.54
N GLY A 383 11.47 -9.98 -4.65
CA GLY A 383 10.90 -11.25 -5.02
C GLY A 383 11.95 -12.32 -5.33
N GLU A 384 11.45 -13.44 -5.82
CA GLU A 384 12.25 -14.61 -6.19
C GLU A 384 12.75 -14.51 -7.64
N GLY A 385 13.96 -14.97 -7.90
CA GLY A 385 14.55 -15.05 -9.24
C GLY A 385 15.78 -14.17 -9.44
N ALA A 386 16.05 -13.86 -10.72
CA ALA A 386 17.21 -13.07 -11.17
C ALA A 386 18.57 -13.53 -10.59
N TYR A 387 18.74 -14.83 -10.35
CA TYR A 387 19.93 -15.39 -9.71
C TYR A 387 21.21 -15.14 -10.54
N ASP A 388 21.17 -15.39 -11.85
CA ASP A 388 22.32 -15.14 -12.74
C ASP A 388 22.72 -13.67 -12.81
N GLU A 389 21.74 -12.76 -12.79
CA GLU A 389 22.00 -11.32 -12.78
C GLU A 389 22.60 -10.90 -11.44
N THR A 390 22.05 -11.39 -10.34
CA THR A 390 22.52 -11.10 -8.98
C THR A 390 23.95 -11.61 -8.78
N GLU A 391 24.25 -12.84 -9.20
CA GLU A 391 25.60 -13.41 -9.10
C GLU A 391 26.62 -12.61 -9.93
N LYS A 392 26.27 -12.18 -11.15
CA LYS A 392 27.15 -11.32 -11.95
C LYS A 392 27.50 -10.03 -11.22
N ILE A 393 26.51 -9.41 -10.57
CA ILE A 393 26.72 -8.18 -9.81
C ILE A 393 27.62 -8.44 -8.59
N ILE A 394 27.43 -9.56 -7.89
CA ILE A 394 28.30 -9.98 -6.79
C ILE A 394 29.75 -10.10 -7.29
N GLN A 395 29.98 -10.83 -8.37
CA GLN A 395 31.32 -11.00 -8.96
C GLN A 395 31.92 -9.67 -9.42
N ASP A 396 31.13 -8.79 -10.04
CA ASP A 396 31.58 -7.46 -10.48
C ASP A 396 32.03 -6.60 -9.31
N LEU A 397 31.26 -6.56 -8.22
CA LEU A 397 31.60 -5.79 -7.03
C LEU A 397 32.79 -6.37 -6.25
N LEU A 398 32.93 -7.70 -6.25
CA LEU A 398 34.11 -8.36 -5.67
C LEU A 398 35.37 -8.05 -6.48
N ARG A 399 35.27 -8.02 -7.82
CA ARG A 399 36.35 -7.56 -8.70
C ARG A 399 36.68 -6.07 -8.48
N GLU A 400 35.67 -5.21 -8.31
CA GLU A 400 35.87 -3.80 -7.92
C GLU A 400 36.59 -3.68 -6.55
N ALA A 401 36.37 -4.61 -5.63
CA ALA A 401 37.02 -4.67 -4.32
C ALA A 401 38.44 -5.27 -4.34
N GLY A 402 38.91 -5.77 -5.50
CA GLY A 402 40.26 -6.30 -5.70
C GLY A 402 40.37 -7.83 -5.72
N SER A 403 39.25 -8.56 -5.67
CA SER A 403 39.25 -10.02 -5.74
C SER A 403 39.36 -10.53 -7.18
N SER A 404 40.12 -11.60 -7.38
CA SER A 404 40.32 -12.25 -8.69
C SER A 404 39.36 -13.43 -8.85
N ILE A 405 38.12 -13.14 -9.26
CA ILE A 405 37.09 -14.16 -9.48
C ILE A 405 37.05 -14.53 -10.96
N GLU A 406 37.24 -15.82 -11.25
CA GLU A 406 37.20 -16.40 -12.60
C GLU A 406 36.05 -17.42 -12.78
N GLU A 407 35.26 -17.66 -11.73
CA GLU A 407 34.17 -18.64 -11.78
C GLU A 407 33.06 -18.21 -12.75
N ALA A 408 32.58 -19.17 -13.53
CA ALA A 408 31.43 -18.95 -14.40
C ALA A 408 30.14 -18.94 -13.56
N VAL A 409 29.21 -18.05 -13.94
CA VAL A 409 27.84 -18.04 -13.41
C VAL A 409 27.11 -19.27 -13.93
N ASP A 410 26.81 -20.19 -13.03
CA ASP A 410 26.13 -21.47 -13.30
C ASP A 410 25.16 -21.78 -12.16
N ASN A 411 24.07 -21.01 -12.11
CA ASN A 411 22.99 -21.23 -11.16
C ASN A 411 22.02 -22.30 -11.66
N TYR A 412 21.34 -22.97 -10.73
CA TYR A 412 20.19 -23.82 -11.06
C TYR A 412 19.13 -23.05 -11.85
N LYS A 413 18.57 -23.67 -12.89
CA LYS A 413 17.51 -23.05 -13.70
C LYS A 413 16.26 -22.80 -12.86
N TYR A 414 15.91 -21.52 -12.73
CA TYR A 414 14.67 -21.10 -12.09
C TYR A 414 13.48 -21.22 -13.05
N SER A 415 12.39 -21.82 -12.59
CA SER A 415 11.11 -21.85 -13.27
C SER A 415 9.96 -21.86 -12.26
N LEU A 416 9.07 -20.87 -12.33
CA LEU A 416 7.87 -20.80 -11.50
C LEU A 416 6.65 -21.19 -12.34
N HIS A 417 5.85 -22.14 -11.84
CA HIS A 417 4.69 -22.68 -12.56
C HIS A 417 3.38 -22.54 -11.78
N ALA A 418 3.28 -21.51 -10.94
CA ALA A 418 2.07 -21.17 -10.17
C ALA A 418 1.27 -20.02 -10.79
N VAL A 419 -0.05 -20.21 -10.93
CA VAL A 419 -1.01 -19.15 -11.33
C VAL A 419 -1.73 -18.60 -10.11
N THR A 420 -1.99 -19.44 -9.10
CA THR A 420 -2.64 -19.02 -7.86
C THR A 420 -1.67 -18.18 -7.00
N PRO A 421 -2.05 -16.96 -6.59
CA PRO A 421 -1.24 -16.16 -5.69
C PRO A 421 -1.29 -16.71 -4.27
N GLU A 422 -0.33 -16.31 -3.44
CA GLU A 422 -0.35 -16.59 -2.01
C GLU A 422 -1.72 -16.26 -1.39
N THR A 423 -2.25 -17.23 -0.66
CA THR A 423 -3.63 -17.20 -0.19
C THR A 423 -3.64 -17.23 1.34
N TYR A 424 -3.71 -16.03 1.93
CA TYR A 424 -3.88 -15.84 3.37
C TYR A 424 -5.27 -16.27 3.83
N ILE A 425 -5.33 -16.91 4.99
CA ILE A 425 -6.56 -17.43 5.58
C ILE A 425 -7.11 -16.51 6.67
N GLY A 426 -6.23 -15.84 7.44
CA GLY A 426 -6.64 -14.84 8.43
C GLY A 426 -7.37 -13.63 7.85
N TRP A 427 -8.26 -13.00 8.61
CA TRP A 427 -9.16 -11.97 8.07
C TRP A 427 -8.49 -10.65 7.69
N ALA A 428 -7.29 -10.33 8.19
CA ALA A 428 -6.62 -9.07 7.86
C ALA A 428 -6.09 -9.05 6.44
N ARG A 429 -5.48 -10.15 6.00
CA ARG A 429 -4.89 -10.31 4.66
C ARG A 429 -5.70 -11.22 3.74
N GLY A 430 -6.64 -11.99 4.31
CA GLY A 430 -7.46 -12.97 3.60
C GLY A 430 -8.42 -12.33 2.61
N SER A 431 -8.01 -12.34 1.34
CA SER A 431 -8.77 -11.77 0.23
C SER A 431 -9.44 -12.82 -0.67
N ALA A 432 -9.15 -14.10 -0.47
CA ALA A 432 -9.59 -15.22 -1.31
C ALA A 432 -10.78 -16.02 -0.73
N PHE A 433 -11.36 -15.58 0.39
CA PHE A 433 -12.51 -16.25 0.99
C PHE A 433 -13.74 -16.16 0.06
N ALA A 434 -14.33 -17.29 -0.32
CA ALA A 434 -15.39 -17.37 -1.33
C ALA A 434 -16.69 -16.63 -0.94
N THR A 435 -16.92 -16.41 0.36
CA THR A 435 -18.13 -15.78 0.90
C THR A 435 -17.77 -14.73 1.95
N LYS A 436 -17.02 -13.68 1.57
CA LYS A 436 -16.47 -12.68 2.52
C LYS A 436 -17.54 -12.04 3.43
N ASP A 437 -18.76 -11.96 2.95
CA ASP A 437 -19.94 -11.45 3.64
C ASP A 437 -20.40 -12.30 4.84
N GLN A 438 -20.00 -13.57 4.89
CA GLN A 438 -20.31 -14.51 5.98
C GLN A 438 -19.14 -14.73 6.95
N LEU A 439 -18.01 -14.05 6.74
CA LEU A 439 -16.84 -14.20 7.61
C LEU A 439 -17.09 -13.55 8.97
N VAL A 440 -17.11 -14.36 10.03
CA VAL A 440 -17.20 -13.87 11.40
C VAL A 440 -15.80 -13.73 11.98
N LYS A 441 -15.37 -12.49 12.20
CA LYS A 441 -14.02 -12.16 12.68
C LYS A 441 -13.87 -12.40 14.17
N ASN A 442 -12.73 -12.95 14.58
CA ASN A 442 -12.29 -13.12 15.97
C ASN A 442 -13.30 -13.87 16.86
N LYS A 443 -14.10 -14.76 16.25
CA LYS A 443 -15.08 -15.58 16.97
C LYS A 443 -15.14 -16.97 16.36
N ASN A 444 -15.43 -17.93 17.22
CA ASN A 444 -15.79 -19.27 16.80
C ASN A 444 -17.14 -19.24 16.09
N SER A 445 -17.23 -19.83 14.90
CA SER A 445 -18.44 -19.84 14.07
C SER A 445 -18.47 -21.06 13.17
N ASN A 446 -19.68 -21.56 12.92
CA ASN A 446 -19.89 -22.69 12.02
C ASN A 446 -20.04 -22.20 10.57
N TYR A 447 -19.24 -22.75 9.67
CA TYR A 447 -19.23 -22.41 8.25
C TYR A 447 -19.75 -23.58 7.40
N THR A 448 -20.28 -23.26 6.22
CA THR A 448 -20.79 -24.25 5.27
C THR A 448 -19.99 -24.16 3.97
N LEU A 449 -19.55 -25.32 3.46
CA LEU A 449 -18.84 -25.42 2.19
C LEU A 449 -19.70 -24.89 1.04
N ARG A 450 -19.03 -24.34 0.03
CA ARG A 450 -19.71 -23.87 -1.18
C ARG A 450 -19.73 -24.98 -2.22
N ASN A 451 -20.88 -25.17 -2.87
CA ASN A 451 -21.02 -26.16 -3.95
C ASN A 451 -20.12 -25.88 -5.16
N SER A 452 -19.65 -24.63 -5.32
CA SER A 452 -18.73 -24.25 -6.39
C SER A 452 -17.79 -23.14 -5.94
N LEU A 453 -16.48 -23.34 -6.14
CA LEU A 453 -15.42 -22.36 -5.88
C LEU A 453 -14.89 -21.77 -7.18
N SER A 454 -14.60 -20.46 -7.18
CA SER A 454 -13.83 -19.81 -8.25
C SER A 454 -12.34 -20.13 -8.12
N LEU A 455 -11.56 -19.97 -9.19
CA LEU A 455 -10.11 -20.14 -9.13
C LEU A 455 -9.50 -19.16 -8.11
N SER A 456 -8.50 -19.64 -7.37
CA SER A 456 -7.79 -18.89 -6.32
C SER A 456 -8.71 -18.43 -5.19
N THR A 457 -9.73 -19.22 -4.86
CA THR A 457 -10.61 -18.98 -3.72
C THR A 457 -10.79 -20.22 -2.86
N PHE A 458 -11.04 -20.00 -1.56
CA PHE A 458 -11.24 -21.04 -0.59
C PHE A 458 -12.56 -20.89 0.18
N SER A 459 -13.07 -21.99 0.72
CA SER A 459 -14.21 -22.02 1.64
C SER A 459 -13.92 -22.90 2.85
N LEU A 460 -14.56 -22.55 3.97
CA LEU A 460 -14.52 -23.31 5.22
C LEU A 460 -15.84 -24.07 5.42
N GLY A 461 -15.75 -25.27 5.98
CA GLY A 461 -16.86 -26.09 6.45
C GLY A 461 -16.62 -26.53 7.88
N GLY A 462 -17.66 -26.65 8.69
CA GLY A 462 -17.55 -27.00 10.11
C GLY A 462 -17.17 -25.80 10.97
N ASN A 463 -16.68 -26.05 12.17
CA ASN A 463 -16.46 -25.00 13.17
C ASN A 463 -15.07 -24.37 13.05
N TRP A 464 -15.00 -23.05 12.92
CA TRP A 464 -13.75 -22.32 12.76
C TRP A 464 -13.72 -21.02 13.53
N SER A 465 -12.53 -20.69 14.02
CA SER A 465 -12.20 -19.38 14.57
C SER A 465 -11.26 -18.66 13.60
N VAL A 466 -11.76 -17.66 12.87
CA VAL A 466 -10.93 -16.87 11.94
C VAL A 466 -10.38 -15.64 12.64
N MET A 467 -9.08 -15.66 12.91
CA MET A 467 -8.29 -14.63 13.57
C MET A 467 -7.61 -13.72 12.54
N GLU A 468 -6.84 -12.75 13.02
CA GLU A 468 -6.22 -11.73 12.17
C GLU A 468 -5.28 -12.35 11.11
N GLU A 469 -4.42 -13.27 11.54
CA GLU A 469 -3.38 -13.89 10.72
C GLU A 469 -3.72 -15.32 10.26
N TYR A 470 -4.56 -16.04 11.00
CA TYR A 470 -4.85 -17.46 10.77
C TYR A 470 -6.34 -17.80 10.92
N ALA A 471 -6.73 -18.99 10.47
CA ALA A 471 -7.96 -19.65 10.93
C ALA A 471 -7.64 -20.93 11.70
N GLN A 472 -8.32 -21.13 12.83
CA GLN A 472 -8.16 -22.29 13.69
C GLN A 472 -9.33 -23.25 13.50
N ALA A 473 -9.02 -24.52 13.28
CA ALA A 473 -10.02 -25.60 13.25
C ALA A 473 -10.51 -25.87 14.67
N GLU A 474 -11.80 -25.67 14.95
CA GLU A 474 -12.36 -25.81 16.30
C GLU A 474 -13.03 -27.18 16.53
N SER A 475 -13.18 -27.99 15.48
CA SER A 475 -13.83 -29.29 15.55
C SER A 475 -13.19 -30.31 14.59
N ARG A 476 -13.53 -31.60 14.77
CA ARG A 476 -12.97 -32.70 13.95
C ARG A 476 -13.59 -32.80 12.55
N ASP A 477 -14.71 -32.11 12.35
CA ASP A 477 -15.41 -31.96 11.07
C ASP A 477 -15.05 -30.63 10.39
N SER A 478 -14.06 -29.89 10.90
CA SER A 478 -13.52 -28.71 10.22
C SER A 478 -12.87 -29.12 8.90
N VAL A 479 -13.36 -28.52 7.80
CA VAL A 479 -12.90 -28.74 6.43
C VAL A 479 -12.51 -27.41 5.79
N LEU A 480 -11.44 -27.41 5.00
CA LEU A 480 -11.05 -26.29 4.15
C LEU A 480 -10.94 -26.78 2.71
N GLU A 481 -11.65 -26.14 1.79
CA GLU A 481 -11.54 -26.41 0.36
C GLU A 481 -10.93 -25.20 -0.36
N LEU A 482 -9.96 -25.43 -1.24
CA LEU A 482 -9.28 -24.43 -2.05
C LEU A 482 -9.28 -24.87 -3.50
N ARG A 483 -9.71 -24.00 -4.41
CA ARG A 483 -9.55 -24.21 -5.85
C ARG A 483 -8.34 -23.45 -6.36
N TYR A 484 -7.34 -24.14 -6.87
CA TYR A 484 -6.03 -23.56 -7.22
C TYR A 484 -5.52 -24.03 -8.59
N SER A 485 -4.46 -23.39 -9.08
CA SER A 485 -3.69 -23.78 -10.27
C SER A 485 -2.20 -23.51 -10.00
N ALA A 486 -1.49 -24.59 -9.71
CA ALA A 486 -0.05 -24.65 -9.45
C ALA A 486 0.42 -26.11 -9.57
N MET A 487 1.72 -26.34 -9.66
CA MET A 487 2.26 -27.70 -9.61
C MET A 487 2.30 -28.17 -8.16
N ASP A 488 2.97 -27.41 -7.31
CA ASP A 488 3.15 -27.78 -5.91
C ASP A 488 2.31 -26.85 -5.01
N VAL A 489 1.82 -27.40 -3.90
CA VAL A 489 1.08 -26.65 -2.90
C VAL A 489 1.73 -26.84 -1.55
N PHE A 490 1.98 -25.72 -0.89
CA PHE A 490 2.51 -25.65 0.45
C PHE A 490 1.52 -24.94 1.37
N LEU A 491 1.56 -25.29 2.65
CA LEU A 491 0.65 -24.76 3.65
C LEU A 491 1.39 -24.44 4.94
N VAL A 492 1.23 -23.21 5.42
CA VAL A 492 1.77 -22.78 6.71
C VAL A 492 0.80 -23.19 7.82
N LEU A 493 1.26 -24.10 8.68
CA LEU A 493 0.47 -24.66 9.77
C LEU A 493 1.18 -24.45 11.11
N GLU A 494 0.39 -24.19 12.15
CA GLU A 494 0.83 -24.18 13.55
C GLU A 494 0.13 -25.31 14.32
N SER A 495 0.91 -25.98 15.15
CA SER A 495 0.48 -27.10 15.98
C SER A 495 -0.46 -26.63 17.12
N PRO A 496 -1.46 -27.45 17.52
CA PRO A 496 -2.30 -27.18 18.70
C PRO A 496 -1.55 -27.34 20.04
N GLY A 497 -0.25 -27.67 20.03
CA GLY A 497 0.57 -27.98 21.21
C GLY A 497 1.01 -29.44 21.26
N ASP A 498 0.15 -30.34 20.77
CA ASP A 498 0.46 -31.75 20.46
C ASP A 498 0.46 -31.97 18.94
N THR A 499 0.77 -33.19 18.46
CA THR A 499 0.73 -33.49 17.03
C THR A 499 -0.70 -33.43 16.45
N GLY A 500 -0.95 -32.42 15.62
CA GLY A 500 -2.17 -32.30 14.83
C GLY A 500 -2.20 -33.28 13.66
N LYS A 501 -3.40 -33.63 13.15
CA LYS A 501 -3.56 -34.48 11.95
C LYS A 501 -4.47 -33.82 10.93
N VAL A 502 -4.00 -33.72 9.69
CA VAL A 502 -4.74 -33.13 8.57
C VAL A 502 -4.72 -34.11 7.40
N ARG A 503 -5.90 -34.55 6.94
CA ARG A 503 -6.01 -35.35 5.71
C ARG A 503 -6.08 -34.44 4.51
N VAL A 504 -5.36 -34.80 3.46
CA VAL A 504 -5.27 -34.04 2.22
C VAL A 504 -5.92 -34.83 1.09
N PHE A 505 -6.89 -34.20 0.45
CA PHE A 505 -7.61 -34.72 -0.70
C PHE A 505 -7.36 -33.82 -1.91
N LEU A 506 -7.10 -34.44 -3.05
CA LEU A 506 -6.98 -33.77 -4.34
C LEU A 506 -8.04 -34.35 -5.27
N ASP A 507 -8.93 -33.49 -5.76
CA ASP A 507 -10.05 -33.88 -6.62
C ASP A 507 -10.87 -35.06 -6.05
N ASN A 508 -11.17 -34.97 -4.75
CA ASN A 508 -11.89 -35.97 -3.93
C ASN A 508 -11.17 -37.31 -3.69
N GLN A 509 -9.89 -37.42 -4.07
CA GLN A 509 -9.06 -38.58 -3.74
C GLN A 509 -8.11 -38.24 -2.59
N GLU A 510 -8.09 -39.06 -1.53
CA GLU A 510 -7.10 -38.90 -0.46
C GLU A 510 -5.70 -39.20 -1.00
N ILE A 511 -4.78 -38.23 -0.87
CA ILE A 511 -3.40 -38.36 -1.35
C ILE A 511 -2.40 -38.57 -0.21
N GLN A 512 -2.66 -38.00 0.97
CA GLN A 512 -1.82 -38.16 2.15
C GLN A 512 -2.51 -37.69 3.43
N THR A 513 -1.94 -38.05 4.58
CA THR A 513 -2.26 -37.46 5.89
C THR A 513 -0.99 -36.83 6.46
N ILE A 514 -1.09 -35.57 6.88
CA ILE A 514 0.02 -34.78 7.42
C ILE A 514 -0.07 -34.77 8.95
N GLU A 515 1.08 -34.99 9.59
CA GLU A 515 1.25 -34.79 11.03
C GLU A 515 1.84 -33.40 11.31
N VAL A 516 1.05 -32.55 11.96
CA VAL A 516 1.39 -31.16 12.29
C VAL A 516 1.97 -31.14 13.70
N ALA A 517 3.24 -31.50 13.81
CA ALA A 517 3.96 -31.46 15.09
C ALA A 517 4.60 -30.08 15.36
N GLU A 518 4.83 -29.29 14.31
CA GLU A 518 5.68 -28.10 14.35
C GLU A 518 5.08 -26.91 13.59
N ASN A 519 5.56 -25.71 13.91
CA ASN A 519 5.10 -24.47 13.31
C ASN A 519 5.96 -24.14 12.11
N ARG A 520 5.54 -24.56 10.91
CA ARG A 520 6.36 -24.46 9.70
C ARG A 520 5.51 -24.51 8.43
N LEU A 521 6.19 -24.38 7.30
CA LEU A 521 5.64 -24.67 5.98
C LEU A 521 5.65 -26.19 5.72
N TYR A 522 4.52 -26.74 5.25
CA TYR A 522 4.37 -28.15 4.87
C TYR A 522 4.11 -28.27 3.38
N GLU A 523 4.83 -29.14 2.68
CA GLU A 523 4.49 -29.55 1.31
C GLU A 523 3.29 -30.52 1.37
N ILE A 524 2.15 -30.10 0.81
CA ILE A 524 0.89 -30.82 0.93
C ILE A 524 0.41 -31.42 -0.40
N VAL A 525 0.92 -30.93 -1.52
CA VAL A 525 0.73 -31.51 -2.84
C VAL A 525 2.03 -31.38 -3.62
N LYS A 526 2.46 -32.47 -4.24
CA LYS A 526 3.53 -32.48 -5.24
C LYS A 526 2.96 -32.86 -6.60
N GLY A 527 2.89 -31.90 -7.50
CA GLY A 527 2.21 -32.04 -8.79
C GLY A 527 3.14 -32.37 -9.95
N LYS A 528 2.55 -32.51 -11.14
CA LYS A 528 3.27 -32.69 -12.42
C LYS A 528 2.90 -31.64 -13.47
N ASP A 529 1.80 -30.94 -13.25
CA ASP A 529 1.22 -29.93 -14.12
C ASP A 529 0.57 -28.86 -13.26
N ASN A 530 0.25 -27.74 -13.89
CA ASN A 530 -0.42 -26.58 -13.31
C ASN A 530 -1.92 -26.57 -13.61
N ALA A 531 -2.53 -27.76 -13.75
CA ALA A 531 -3.96 -27.89 -13.99
C ALA A 531 -4.77 -27.28 -12.82
N VAL A 532 -5.98 -26.83 -13.12
CA VAL A 532 -6.90 -26.35 -12.08
C VAL A 532 -7.43 -27.54 -11.30
N ARG A 533 -7.19 -27.58 -9.99
CA ARG A 533 -7.60 -28.68 -9.10
C ARG A 533 -8.35 -28.18 -7.88
N LEU A 534 -9.12 -29.07 -7.26
CA LEU A 534 -9.76 -28.86 -5.97
C LEU A 534 -8.95 -29.55 -4.88
N LEU A 535 -8.37 -28.75 -3.99
CA LEU A 535 -7.77 -29.22 -2.75
C LEU A 535 -8.83 -29.22 -1.65
N ARG A 536 -8.90 -30.30 -0.87
CA ARG A 536 -9.72 -30.39 0.33
C ARG A 536 -8.87 -30.89 1.50
N LEU A 537 -8.94 -30.19 2.61
CA LEU A 537 -8.25 -30.50 3.85
C LEU A 537 -9.26 -30.81 4.94
N GLU A 538 -9.08 -31.93 5.63
CA GLU A 538 -9.91 -32.32 6.76
C GLU A 538 -9.08 -32.38 8.03
N PHE A 539 -9.47 -31.59 9.04
CA PHE A 539 -8.71 -31.39 10.27
C PHE A 539 -9.20 -32.36 11.33
N LEU A 540 -8.47 -33.47 11.50
CA LEU A 540 -8.85 -34.54 12.44
C LEU A 540 -8.59 -34.16 13.91
N THR A 541 -7.68 -33.20 14.13
CA THR A 541 -7.33 -32.68 15.46
C THR A 541 -7.75 -31.21 15.56
N PRO A 542 -8.65 -30.86 16.50
CA PRO A 542 -8.98 -29.46 16.79
C PRO A 542 -7.76 -28.69 17.29
N GLY A 543 -7.73 -27.38 17.05
CA GLY A 543 -6.69 -26.46 17.49
C GLY A 543 -5.58 -26.21 16.46
N VAL A 544 -5.51 -26.99 15.37
CA VAL A 544 -4.58 -26.72 14.26
C VAL A 544 -4.92 -25.36 13.65
N LYS A 545 -3.92 -24.48 13.51
CA LYS A 545 -4.09 -23.17 12.89
C LYS A 545 -3.48 -23.15 11.49
N VAL A 546 -4.18 -22.49 10.58
CA VAL A 546 -3.85 -22.39 9.16
C VAL A 546 -3.62 -20.93 8.81
N TYR A 547 -2.45 -20.61 8.29
CA TYR A 547 -2.03 -19.23 8.03
C TYR A 547 -2.18 -18.84 6.56
N ALA A 548 -1.46 -19.53 5.66
CA ALA A 548 -1.45 -19.23 4.25
C ALA A 548 -1.14 -20.47 3.39
N PHE A 549 -1.72 -20.49 2.19
CA PHE A 549 -1.24 -21.36 1.11
C PHE A 549 -0.23 -20.62 0.24
N THR A 550 0.83 -21.32 -0.10
CA THR A 550 1.83 -20.87 -1.07
C THR A 550 2.05 -21.96 -2.12
N PHE A 551 2.66 -21.60 -3.25
CA PHE A 551 2.61 -22.42 -4.47
C PHE A 551 3.99 -22.51 -5.14
N GLY A 552 4.21 -23.62 -5.86
CA GLY A 552 5.40 -23.90 -6.68
C GLY A 552 5.06 -24.14 -8.14
#